data_AF-A0A9P1EDT5-F1
#
_entry.id   AF-A0A9P1EDT5-F1
#
_cell.length_a   1.000
_cell.length_b   1.000
_cell.length_c   1.000
_cell.angle_alpha   90.00
_cell.angle_beta   90.00
_cell.angle_gamma   90.00
#
_symmetry.space_group_name_H-M   'P 1'
#
loop_
_entity.id
_entity.type
_entity.pdbx_description
1 polymer ?
#
loop_
_entity_poly.entity_id
_entity_poly.type
_entity_poly.pdbx_seq_one_letter_code
_entity_poly.pdbx_strand_id
1 'polypeptide(L)'
;MGHTQVTMEVGAVGAMRYVKDGIKAARLVMEYTNHTMLVGEQASVFALSMGLPGPTNLSSAESIEKWMKWKENNCQSNFRKNVFPVDNCGPYHPKHSLYQDEHICSTRPTQSGSFHINRNNHDTISMAVVDREGHIAVGTSTNGATFKIPGRVGDGPIVGSSAYADSEVGACGATGDGDIMMRFLPCYQVVESMRLGMEPKVAAQDAISRIARKFPGFMGAVFAVNKNGVHAGACYGWTFQYSVMKPGMDNVLVFTVHPETMIV
;
A
#
# COMPACT_ATOMS: atom_id res chain seq x y z
N MET A 1 -7.45 18.33 -32.82
CA MET A 1 -6.71 17.31 -32.05
C MET A 1 -6.05 18.03 -30.89
N GLY A 2 -6.73 18.10 -29.75
CA GLY A 2 -6.11 18.59 -28.51
C GLY A 2 -5.36 17.42 -27.90
N HIS A 3 -4.05 17.55 -27.72
CA HIS A 3 -3.28 16.56 -26.98
C HIS A 3 -3.82 16.52 -25.55
N THR A 4 -4.47 15.43 -25.15
CA THR A 4 -4.71 15.08 -23.74
C THR A 4 -3.35 14.90 -23.10
N GLN A 5 -2.81 15.97 -22.51
CA GLN A 5 -1.47 15.96 -21.98
C GLN A 5 -1.46 15.15 -20.67
N VAL A 6 -1.06 13.88 -20.77
CA VAL A 6 -0.72 13.08 -19.59
C VAL A 6 0.50 13.71 -18.95
N THR A 7 0.35 14.32 -17.77
CA THR A 7 1.46 15.04 -17.12
C THR A 7 2.44 14.08 -16.44
N MET A 8 2.01 12.86 -16.13
CA MET A 8 2.74 11.88 -15.32
C MET A 8 3.23 12.46 -13.99
N GLU A 9 2.58 13.53 -13.51
CA GLU A 9 2.94 14.18 -12.25
C GLU A 9 2.56 13.29 -11.08
N VAL A 10 3.43 13.27 -10.08
CA VAL A 10 3.23 12.48 -8.87
C VAL A 10 3.74 13.24 -7.66
N GLY A 11 2.97 13.19 -6.59
CA GLY A 11 3.39 13.64 -5.27
C GLY A 11 3.12 12.57 -4.22
N ALA A 12 4.00 12.47 -3.25
CA ALA A 12 3.96 11.47 -2.21
C ALA A 12 4.49 12.01 -0.88
N VAL A 13 3.91 11.52 0.22
CA VAL A 13 4.43 11.75 1.56
C VAL A 13 4.55 10.44 2.32
N GLY A 14 5.69 10.21 2.96
CA GLY A 14 5.97 9.01 3.76
C GLY A 14 6.25 9.32 5.21
N ALA A 15 5.76 8.50 6.14
CA ALA A 15 6.02 8.65 7.59
C ALA A 15 5.71 10.04 8.18
N MET A 16 4.78 10.79 7.57
CA MET A 16 4.35 12.11 8.01
C MET A 16 3.52 12.02 9.30
N ARG A 17 3.69 12.98 10.21
CA ARG A 17 2.95 13.06 11.48
C ARG A 17 2.11 14.33 11.56
N TYR A 18 1.16 14.35 12.49
CA TYR A 18 0.40 15.55 12.91
C TYR A 18 -0.54 16.21 11.88
N VAL A 19 -0.52 15.78 10.62
CA VAL A 19 -1.38 16.29 9.54
C VAL A 19 -2.34 15.19 9.13
N LYS A 20 -3.65 15.44 9.29
CA LYS A 20 -4.72 14.46 9.01
C LYS A 20 -4.83 14.15 7.52
N ASP A 21 -4.76 15.17 6.68
CA ASP A 21 -5.06 15.07 5.25
C ASP A 21 -3.82 14.65 4.43
N GLY A 22 -3.33 13.43 4.64
CA GLY A 22 -2.12 12.90 3.99
C GLY A 22 -2.13 13.00 2.45
N ILE A 23 -3.27 12.70 1.81
CA ILE A 23 -3.39 12.78 0.35
C ILE A 23 -3.37 14.22 -0.18
N LYS A 24 -3.84 15.20 0.62
CA LYS A 24 -3.71 16.62 0.26
C LYS A 24 -2.25 17.06 0.36
N ALA A 25 -1.52 16.61 1.38
CA ALA A 25 -0.09 16.89 1.48
C ALA A 25 0.69 16.31 0.28
N ALA A 26 0.39 15.08 -0.14
CA ALA A 26 0.95 14.48 -1.35
C ALA A 26 0.64 15.32 -2.60
N ARG A 27 -0.60 15.79 -2.76
CA ARG A 27 -0.98 16.69 -3.86
C ARG A 27 -0.20 18.02 -3.82
N LEU A 28 0.04 18.59 -2.63
CA LEU A 28 0.85 19.81 -2.50
C LEU A 28 2.31 19.58 -2.91
N VAL A 29 2.88 18.39 -2.63
CA VAL A 29 4.21 18.02 -3.14
C VAL A 29 4.23 18.02 -4.66
N MET A 30 3.20 17.42 -5.27
CA MET A 30 3.03 17.35 -6.73
C MET A 30 2.92 18.73 -7.38
N GLU A 31 2.11 19.63 -6.80
CA GLU A 31 1.78 20.92 -7.41
C GLU A 31 2.84 22.02 -7.14
N TYR A 32 3.57 21.95 -6.03
CA TYR A 32 4.40 23.08 -5.54
C TYR A 32 5.86 22.72 -5.30
N THR A 33 6.32 21.57 -5.78
CA THR A 33 7.74 21.20 -5.70
C THR A 33 8.18 20.50 -6.98
N ASN A 34 9.49 20.56 -7.29
CA ASN A 34 10.08 19.72 -8.34
C ASN A 34 10.44 18.31 -7.83
N HIS A 35 10.00 17.95 -6.61
CA HIS A 35 10.27 16.66 -5.99
C HIS A 35 9.02 15.77 -6.04
N THR A 36 9.22 14.47 -6.13
CA THR A 36 8.11 13.50 -6.11
C THR A 36 7.67 13.13 -4.70
N MET A 37 8.59 13.12 -3.73
CA MET A 37 8.32 12.54 -2.41
C MET A 37 9.03 13.31 -1.29
N LEU A 38 8.29 13.63 -0.23
CA LEU A 38 8.83 14.12 1.05
C LEU A 38 8.54 13.13 2.17
N VAL A 39 9.39 13.07 3.20
CA VAL A 39 9.22 12.11 4.30
C VAL A 39 9.41 12.69 5.69
N GLY A 40 8.86 12.00 6.69
CA GLY A 40 9.08 12.25 8.11
C GLY A 40 8.51 13.58 8.58
N GLU A 41 9.15 14.16 9.60
CA GLU A 41 8.73 15.43 10.20
C GLU A 41 8.87 16.61 9.22
N GLN A 42 9.83 16.56 8.30
CA GLN A 42 9.99 17.62 7.29
C GLN A 42 8.83 17.64 6.29
N ALA A 43 8.21 16.49 6.00
CA ALA A 43 6.96 16.46 5.22
C ALA A 43 5.81 17.15 5.98
N SER A 44 5.75 16.97 7.31
CA SER A 44 4.77 17.67 8.16
C SER A 44 4.99 19.18 8.15
N VAL A 45 6.23 19.63 8.31
CA VAL A 45 6.58 21.06 8.28
C VAL A 45 6.18 21.68 6.94
N PHE A 46 6.52 21.02 5.83
CA PHE A 46 6.11 21.44 4.50
C PHE A 46 4.58 21.56 4.38
N ALA A 47 3.84 20.50 4.74
CA ALA A 47 2.38 20.48 4.68
C ALA A 47 1.74 21.62 5.48
N LEU A 48 2.23 21.89 6.69
CA LEU A 48 1.76 22.99 7.54
C LEU A 48 2.10 24.37 6.94
N SER A 49 3.30 24.54 6.38
CA SER A 49 3.68 25.80 5.71
C SER A 49 2.86 26.10 4.47
N MET A 50 2.31 25.05 3.83
CA MET A 50 1.39 25.14 2.70
C MET A 50 -0.07 25.34 3.12
N GLY A 51 -0.34 25.52 4.43
CA GLY A 51 -1.66 25.88 4.96
C GLY A 51 -2.55 24.71 5.36
N LEU A 52 -2.05 23.47 5.41
CA LEU A 52 -2.81 22.36 5.99
C LEU A 52 -2.94 22.51 7.52
N PRO A 53 -4.08 22.10 8.11
CA PRO A 53 -4.31 22.24 9.55
C PRO A 53 -3.40 21.31 10.37
N GLY A 54 -2.93 21.83 11.51
CA GLY A 54 -2.14 21.09 12.48
C GLY A 54 -1.09 21.99 13.17
N PRO A 55 -0.16 21.40 13.93
CA PRO A 55 -0.07 19.98 14.25
C PRO A 55 -1.24 19.50 15.12
N THR A 56 -1.76 18.29 14.86
CA THR A 56 -2.87 17.70 15.61
C THR A 56 -2.54 16.29 16.10
N ASN A 57 -2.99 15.93 17.30
CA ASN A 57 -2.95 14.54 17.75
C ASN A 57 -3.99 13.72 16.98
N LEU A 58 -3.52 12.78 16.16
CA LEU A 58 -4.38 11.94 15.31
C LEU A 58 -4.82 10.65 16.02
N SER A 59 -4.42 10.44 17.28
CA SER A 59 -4.77 9.23 18.04
C SER A 59 -6.24 9.27 18.47
N SER A 60 -6.99 8.21 18.18
CA SER A 60 -8.31 7.97 18.75
C SER A 60 -8.22 7.21 20.08
N ALA A 61 -9.29 7.26 20.89
CA ALA A 61 -9.39 6.45 22.11
C ALA A 61 -9.14 4.96 21.84
N GLU A 62 -9.70 4.43 20.74
CA GLU A 62 -9.50 3.05 20.29
C GLU A 62 -8.02 2.76 19.96
N SER A 63 -7.33 3.66 19.23
CA SER A 63 -5.93 3.47 18.88
C SER A 63 -5.01 3.49 20.11
N ILE A 64 -5.35 4.32 21.10
CA ILE A 64 -4.63 4.42 22.37
C ILE A 64 -4.81 3.12 23.18
N GLU A 65 -6.04 2.62 23.27
CA GLU A 65 -6.34 1.36 23.97
C GLU A 65 -5.60 0.16 23.33
N LYS A 66 -5.63 0.07 21.99
CA LYS A 66 -4.87 -0.95 21.24
C LYS A 66 -3.38 -0.87 21.53
N TRP A 67 -2.82 0.34 21.56
CA TRP A 67 -1.41 0.57 21.86
C TRP A 67 -1.05 0.23 23.31
N MET A 68 -1.89 0.56 24.29
CA MET A 68 -1.68 0.21 25.70
C MET A 68 -1.64 -1.32 25.88
N LYS A 69 -2.63 -2.03 25.32
CA LYS A 69 -2.68 -3.51 25.35
C LYS A 69 -1.44 -4.14 24.70
N TRP A 70 -0.99 -3.60 23.57
CA TRP A 70 0.23 -4.06 22.91
C TRP A 70 1.48 -3.84 23.77
N LYS A 71 1.58 -2.69 24.45
CA LYS A 71 2.68 -2.37 25.36
C LYS A 71 2.68 -3.27 26.59
N GLU A 72 1.51 -3.54 27.18
CA GLU A 72 1.33 -4.49 28.28
C GLU A 72 1.72 -5.92 27.87
N ASN A 73 1.48 -6.28 26.60
CA ASN A 73 1.91 -7.56 26.03
C ASN A 73 3.37 -7.54 25.50
N ASN A 74 4.26 -6.84 26.19
CA ASN A 74 5.70 -6.78 25.88
C ASN A 74 5.99 -6.41 24.41
N CYS A 75 5.17 -5.51 23.86
CA CYS A 75 5.29 -5.05 22.49
C CYS A 75 5.24 -6.17 21.45
N GLN A 76 4.57 -7.30 21.72
CA GLN A 76 4.43 -8.38 20.74
C GLN A 76 3.05 -8.36 20.06
N SER A 77 2.98 -8.55 18.74
CA SER A 77 4.08 -8.72 17.78
C SER A 77 4.73 -7.37 17.36
N ASN A 78 6.02 -7.33 16.96
CA ASN A 78 6.77 -6.08 16.68
C ASN A 78 7.45 -5.96 15.29
N PHE A 79 7.13 -6.84 14.32
CA PHE A 79 7.78 -6.90 12.99
C PHE A 79 9.31 -7.06 12.99
N ARG A 80 9.95 -7.27 14.14
CA ARG A 80 11.39 -7.50 14.23
C ARG A 80 11.66 -8.98 14.03
N LYS A 81 12.73 -9.30 13.30
CA LYS A 81 13.23 -10.67 13.12
C LYS A 81 14.69 -10.74 13.55
N ASN A 82 15.11 -11.89 14.08
CA ASN A 82 16.51 -12.19 14.43
C ASN A 82 17.14 -11.20 15.43
N VAL A 83 16.34 -10.68 16.36
CA VAL A 83 16.79 -9.81 17.45
C VAL A 83 16.26 -10.30 18.78
N PHE A 84 16.88 -9.85 19.87
CA PHE A 84 16.33 -9.93 21.22
C PHE A 84 16.23 -8.51 21.79
N PRO A 85 15.18 -8.22 22.58
CA PRO A 85 15.00 -6.90 23.17
C PRO A 85 15.75 -6.84 24.52
N VAL A 86 16.36 -5.70 24.86
CA VAL A 86 17.01 -5.49 26.19
C VAL A 86 15.95 -5.35 27.27
N ASP A 87 14.98 -4.46 27.07
CA ASP A 87 13.74 -4.41 27.84
C ASP A 87 12.60 -4.96 26.97
N ASN A 88 11.42 -5.21 27.53
CA ASN A 88 10.27 -5.80 26.83
C ASN A 88 9.96 -5.21 25.44
N CYS A 89 10.29 -3.93 25.20
CA CYS A 89 10.00 -3.21 23.95
C CYS A 89 11.25 -2.73 23.18
N GLY A 90 12.45 -3.19 23.54
CA GLY A 90 13.73 -2.74 23.00
C GLY A 90 14.54 -1.94 24.03
N PRO A 91 15.72 -1.38 23.67
CA PRO A 91 16.39 -1.46 22.38
C PRO A 91 16.66 -2.92 21.95
N TYR A 92 16.63 -3.18 20.65
CA TYR A 92 16.78 -4.53 20.10
C TYR A 92 18.21 -4.76 19.62
N HIS A 93 18.80 -5.91 19.97
CA HIS A 93 20.13 -6.30 19.51
C HIS A 93 20.04 -7.52 18.59
N PRO A 94 20.88 -7.59 17.54
CA PRO A 94 20.96 -8.78 16.70
C PRO A 94 21.26 -10.02 17.54
N LYS A 95 20.57 -11.13 17.25
CA LYS A 95 21.03 -12.44 17.71
C LYS A 95 22.37 -12.67 16.98
N HIS A 96 23.49 -12.60 17.68
CA HIS A 96 24.80 -12.89 17.09
C HIS A 96 24.75 -14.24 16.39
N SER A 97 25.03 -14.27 15.08
CA SER A 97 25.48 -15.49 14.43
C SER A 97 26.92 -15.71 14.87
N LEU A 98 27.17 -16.77 15.63
CA LEU A 98 28.49 -17.40 15.60
C LEU A 98 28.74 -17.75 14.12
N TYR A 99 29.55 -16.94 13.44
CA TYR A 99 30.14 -17.31 12.17
C TYR A 99 31.18 -18.40 12.46
N GLN A 100 30.69 -19.62 12.61
CA GLN A 100 31.44 -20.88 12.59
C GLN A 100 30.46 -21.98 12.19
N ASP A 101 30.15 -22.06 10.89
CA ASP A 101 30.69 -23.11 10.03
C ASP A 101 30.08 -23.00 8.63
N GLU A 102 30.95 -23.10 7.65
CA GLU A 102 30.64 -23.21 6.24
C GLU A 102 29.85 -24.51 5.98
N HIS A 103 28.94 -24.47 5.00
CA HIS A 103 28.29 -25.64 4.40
C HIS A 103 27.40 -26.51 5.31
N ILE A 104 26.17 -26.07 5.59
CA ILE A 104 24.98 -26.93 5.51
C ILE A 104 23.79 -26.06 5.10
N CYS A 105 23.41 -26.16 3.82
CA CYS A 105 22.13 -25.67 3.34
C CYS A 105 21.05 -26.69 3.74
N SER A 106 20.73 -26.79 5.03
CA SER A 106 19.60 -27.59 5.50
C SER A 106 18.37 -26.72 5.56
N THR A 107 17.45 -27.00 4.64
CA THR A 107 16.04 -26.65 4.71
C THR A 107 15.44 -27.16 6.01
N ARG A 108 15.36 -26.32 7.04
CA ARG A 108 14.41 -26.47 8.13
C ARG A 108 13.49 -25.26 8.14
N PRO A 109 12.16 -25.45 8.08
CA PRO A 109 11.24 -24.35 8.20
C PRO A 109 11.30 -23.90 9.65
N THR A 110 12.00 -22.80 9.92
CA THR A 110 11.72 -22.03 11.13
C THR A 110 10.26 -21.66 11.05
N GLN A 111 9.48 -22.11 12.04
CA GLN A 111 8.16 -21.56 12.34
C GLN A 111 8.33 -20.07 12.63
N SER A 112 8.48 -19.28 11.58
CA SER A 112 8.28 -17.85 11.63
C SER A 112 6.80 -17.72 11.92
N GLY A 113 6.43 -17.37 13.15
CA GLY A 113 5.12 -16.85 13.43
C GLY A 113 4.85 -15.81 12.35
N SER A 114 3.97 -16.15 11.42
CA SER A 114 3.72 -15.37 10.23
C SER A 114 3.09 -14.07 10.72
N PHE A 115 3.84 -12.98 10.59
CA PHE A 115 3.32 -11.65 10.85
C PHE A 115 2.25 -11.39 9.77
N HIS A 116 1.03 -11.81 10.06
CA HIS A 116 -0.05 -11.76 9.09
C HIS A 116 -0.63 -10.34 9.07
N ILE A 117 -0.34 -9.61 7.98
CA ILE A 117 -1.11 -8.42 7.62
C ILE A 117 -2.51 -8.87 7.21
N ASN A 118 -3.41 -9.01 8.17
CA ASN A 118 -4.81 -9.38 7.91
C ASN A 118 -5.70 -8.13 7.73
N ARG A 119 -6.97 -8.35 7.40
CA ARG A 119 -7.96 -7.27 7.17
C ARG A 119 -8.06 -6.27 8.33
N ASN A 120 -7.80 -6.71 9.55
CA ASN A 120 -7.91 -5.88 10.74
C ASN A 120 -6.59 -5.18 11.11
N ASN A 121 -5.53 -5.36 10.32
CA ASN A 121 -4.17 -4.94 10.66
C ASN A 121 -3.58 -3.90 9.69
N HIS A 122 -4.34 -3.43 8.70
CA HIS A 122 -3.93 -2.32 7.87
C HIS A 122 -5.15 -1.54 7.36
N ASP A 123 -5.02 -0.22 7.33
CA ASP A 123 -6.04 0.70 6.83
C ASP A 123 -5.48 1.39 5.58
N THR A 124 -5.72 0.82 4.41
CA THR A 124 -5.36 1.43 3.13
C THR A 124 -6.57 1.58 2.25
N ILE A 125 -6.76 2.80 1.75
CA ILE A 125 -7.74 3.12 0.73
C ILE A 125 -7.02 3.61 -0.52
N SER A 126 -7.44 3.09 -1.67
CA SER A 126 -6.98 3.51 -2.98
C SER A 126 -8.21 3.87 -3.82
N MET A 127 -8.12 4.93 -4.62
CA MET A 127 -9.22 5.42 -5.44
C MET A 127 -8.68 5.89 -6.79
N ALA A 128 -9.32 5.46 -7.87
CA ALA A 128 -9.10 6.00 -9.21
C ALA A 128 -10.34 6.72 -9.69
N VAL A 129 -10.13 7.80 -10.46
CA VAL A 129 -11.18 8.60 -11.08
C VAL A 129 -10.82 8.78 -12.55
N VAL A 130 -11.82 8.58 -13.41
CA VAL A 130 -11.77 8.96 -14.84
C VAL A 130 -12.71 10.13 -15.01
N ASP A 131 -12.20 11.27 -15.44
CA ASP A 131 -13.03 12.47 -15.66
C ASP A 131 -13.73 12.44 -17.04
N ARG A 132 -14.56 13.46 -17.30
CA ARG A 132 -15.31 13.60 -18.55
C ARG A 132 -14.44 13.84 -19.80
N GLU A 133 -13.19 14.26 -19.60
CA GLU A 133 -12.21 14.53 -20.65
C GLU A 133 -11.32 13.29 -20.91
N GLY A 134 -11.50 12.23 -20.12
CA GLY A 134 -10.73 11.00 -20.20
C GLY A 134 -9.42 11.04 -19.42
N HIS A 135 -9.17 12.07 -18.60
CA HIS A 135 -8.02 12.09 -17.71
C HIS A 135 -8.24 11.14 -16.55
N ILE A 136 -7.17 10.44 -16.18
CA ILE A 136 -7.19 9.45 -15.11
C ILE A 136 -6.28 9.90 -13.98
N ALA A 137 -6.82 9.94 -12.76
CA ALA A 137 -6.07 10.17 -11.55
C ALA A 137 -6.27 9.01 -10.58
N VAL A 138 -5.24 8.70 -9.78
CA VAL A 138 -5.31 7.69 -8.73
C VAL A 138 -4.56 8.16 -7.49
N GLY A 139 -5.05 7.78 -6.32
CA GLY A 139 -4.37 8.08 -5.06
C GLY A 139 -4.57 6.97 -4.03
N THR A 140 -3.57 6.81 -3.17
CA THR A 140 -3.61 5.90 -2.02
C THR A 140 -3.30 6.66 -0.74
N SER A 141 -4.01 6.34 0.34
CA SER A 141 -3.68 6.81 1.69
C SER A 141 -3.73 5.65 2.67
N THR A 142 -2.79 5.63 3.62
CA THR A 142 -2.68 4.56 4.62
C THR A 142 -2.01 5.01 5.90
N ASN A 143 -2.46 4.44 7.03
CA ASN A 143 -1.73 4.51 8.31
C ASN A 143 -0.66 3.41 8.40
N GLY A 144 -0.55 2.52 7.42
CA GLY A 144 0.36 1.38 7.40
C GLY A 144 -0.02 0.28 8.38
N ALA A 145 0.89 -0.65 8.62
CA ALA A 145 0.67 -1.77 9.53
C ALA A 145 0.58 -1.31 11.00
N THR A 146 -0.33 -1.90 11.77
CA THR A 146 -0.45 -1.63 13.22
C THR A 146 0.80 -2.09 13.95
N PHE A 147 1.33 -1.29 14.89
CA PHE A 147 2.57 -1.59 15.64
C PHE A 147 3.84 -1.74 14.78
N LYS A 148 3.82 -1.19 13.56
CA LYS A 148 5.01 -1.10 12.70
C LYS A 148 6.18 -0.45 13.44
N ILE A 149 7.39 -0.84 13.03
CA ILE A 149 8.62 -0.22 13.50
C ILE A 149 8.56 1.29 13.18
N PRO A 150 8.87 2.20 14.14
CA PRO A 150 8.95 3.63 13.86
C PRO A 150 9.85 3.92 12.66
N GLY A 151 9.33 4.72 11.70
CA GLY A 151 10.01 4.99 10.43
C GLY A 151 9.67 4.02 9.29
N ARG A 152 8.95 2.92 9.54
CA ARG A 152 8.49 2.01 8.47
C ARG A 152 7.56 2.74 7.51
N VAL A 153 7.92 2.69 6.23
CA VAL A 153 7.10 3.12 5.09
C VAL A 153 6.68 1.86 4.33
N GLY A 154 5.38 1.74 4.03
CA GLY A 154 4.83 0.66 3.22
C GLY A 154 4.81 1.04 1.74
N ASP A 155 3.99 0.34 0.95
CA ASP A 155 3.79 0.61 -0.48
C ASP A 155 2.98 1.88 -0.76
N GLY A 156 2.15 2.32 0.19
CA GLY A 156 1.20 3.43 0.02
C GLY A 156 1.73 4.71 -0.65
N PRO A 157 2.94 5.20 -0.34
CA PRO A 157 3.53 6.36 -1.01
C PRO A 157 4.50 6.00 -2.14
N ILE A 158 4.62 4.72 -2.52
CA ILE A 158 5.52 4.23 -3.56
C ILE A 158 4.76 4.14 -4.88
N VAL A 159 5.09 5.05 -5.79
CA VAL A 159 4.54 5.12 -7.15
C VAL A 159 4.73 3.79 -7.86
N GLY A 160 3.68 3.30 -8.52
CA GLY A 160 3.71 2.01 -9.20
C GLY A 160 3.45 0.82 -8.28
N SER A 161 3.63 0.97 -6.96
CA SER A 161 3.26 -0.09 -6.02
C SER A 161 1.79 0.00 -5.63
N SER A 162 1.41 1.04 -4.89
CA SER A 162 0.04 1.15 -4.39
C SER A 162 -0.90 1.85 -5.36
N ALA A 163 -0.37 2.73 -6.21
CA ALA A 163 -1.13 3.54 -7.13
C ALA A 163 -0.31 3.82 -8.39
N TYR A 164 -0.94 3.69 -9.56
CA TYR A 164 -0.38 4.10 -10.84
C TYR A 164 -1.50 4.45 -11.82
N ALA A 165 -1.34 5.53 -12.58
CA ALA A 165 -2.28 5.94 -13.62
C ALA A 165 -1.55 6.46 -14.84
N ASP A 166 -2.10 6.15 -16.00
CA ASP A 166 -1.75 6.72 -17.29
C ASP A 166 -3.06 6.88 -18.08
N SER A 167 -3.42 8.11 -18.43
CA SER A 167 -4.68 8.39 -19.15
C SER A 167 -4.74 7.73 -20.54
N GLU A 168 -3.61 7.35 -21.13
CA GLU A 168 -3.58 6.61 -22.39
C GLU A 168 -3.97 5.13 -22.23
N VAL A 169 -3.99 4.62 -20.99
CA VAL A 169 -4.16 3.19 -20.68
C VAL A 169 -5.22 2.94 -19.62
N GLY A 170 -5.03 3.44 -18.40
CA GLY A 170 -5.81 3.08 -17.23
C GLY A 170 -5.14 3.44 -15.90
N ALA A 171 -5.73 3.00 -14.81
CA ALA A 171 -5.19 3.10 -13.47
C ALA A 171 -5.34 1.81 -12.68
N CYS A 172 -4.51 1.68 -11.65
CA CYS A 172 -4.55 0.60 -10.69
C CYS A 172 -4.33 1.15 -9.28
N GLY A 173 -5.10 0.62 -8.32
CA GLY A 173 -4.93 0.88 -6.89
C GLY A 173 -4.78 -0.43 -6.12
N ALA A 174 -3.91 -0.45 -5.12
CA ALA A 174 -3.59 -1.63 -4.32
C ALA A 174 -3.82 -1.44 -2.83
N THR A 175 -3.83 -2.57 -2.12
CA THR A 175 -4.01 -2.69 -0.68
C THR A 175 -3.47 -4.05 -0.20
N GLY A 176 -2.98 -4.15 1.03
CA GLY A 176 -2.46 -5.41 1.62
C GLY A 176 -1.09 -5.30 2.29
N ASP A 177 -0.27 -6.34 2.16
CA ASP A 177 1.09 -6.40 2.70
C ASP A 177 2.04 -5.48 1.93
N GLY A 178 2.10 -4.22 2.35
CA GLY A 178 2.91 -3.20 1.69
C GLY A 178 4.40 -3.54 1.57
N ASP A 179 4.98 -4.34 2.46
CA ASP A 179 6.40 -4.72 2.40
C ASP A 179 6.67 -5.75 1.30
N ILE A 180 5.68 -6.58 0.97
CA ILE A 180 5.74 -7.52 -0.16
C ILE A 180 5.32 -6.81 -1.45
N MET A 181 4.21 -6.07 -1.44
CA MET A 181 3.66 -5.38 -2.62
C MET A 181 4.69 -4.46 -3.29
N MET A 182 5.43 -3.66 -2.51
CA MET A 182 6.44 -2.74 -3.05
C MET A 182 7.59 -3.39 -3.80
N ARG A 183 7.81 -4.70 -3.60
CA ARG A 183 8.88 -5.44 -4.29
C ARG A 183 8.49 -5.82 -5.73
N PHE A 184 7.21 -5.74 -6.07
CA PHE A 184 6.67 -6.19 -7.35
C PHE A 184 6.02 -5.07 -8.16
N LEU A 185 5.82 -3.89 -7.58
CA LEU A 185 5.15 -2.74 -8.22
C LEU A 185 3.86 -3.15 -8.96
N PRO A 186 2.87 -3.77 -8.26
CA PRO A 186 1.74 -4.40 -8.92
C PRO A 186 0.89 -3.41 -9.72
N CYS A 187 0.70 -2.18 -9.27
CA CYS A 187 -0.07 -1.19 -10.02
C CYS A 187 0.59 -0.80 -11.34
N TYR A 188 1.91 -0.65 -11.35
CA TYR A 188 2.67 -0.42 -12.58
C TYR A 188 2.54 -1.62 -13.53
N GLN A 189 2.75 -2.84 -13.02
CA GLN A 189 2.60 -4.06 -13.82
C GLN A 189 1.19 -4.21 -14.41
N VAL A 190 0.14 -3.89 -13.65
CA VAL A 190 -1.25 -3.96 -14.12
C VAL A 190 -1.47 -2.97 -15.27
N VAL A 191 -1.04 -1.71 -15.12
CA VAL A 191 -1.20 -0.70 -16.17
C VAL A 191 -0.38 -1.07 -17.41
N GLU A 192 0.86 -1.51 -17.27
CA GLU A 192 1.66 -1.94 -18.42
C GLU A 192 1.12 -3.21 -19.10
N SER A 193 0.57 -4.16 -18.33
CA SER A 193 -0.14 -5.31 -18.91
C SER A 193 -1.37 -4.87 -19.72
N MET A 194 -2.14 -3.88 -19.23
CA MET A 194 -3.24 -3.30 -20.00
C MET A 194 -2.73 -2.54 -21.24
N ARG A 195 -1.57 -1.87 -21.17
CA ARG A 195 -0.93 -1.22 -22.34
C ARG A 195 -0.61 -2.24 -23.44
N LEU A 196 -0.21 -3.45 -23.04
CA LEU A 196 0.04 -4.58 -23.95
C LEU A 196 -1.24 -5.27 -24.44
N GLY A 197 -2.42 -4.76 -24.09
CA GLY A 197 -3.71 -5.25 -24.58
C GLY A 197 -4.40 -6.27 -23.68
N MET A 198 -3.91 -6.50 -22.45
CA MET A 198 -4.64 -7.35 -21.50
C MET A 198 -5.89 -6.65 -20.97
N GLU A 199 -6.98 -7.39 -20.82
CA GLU A 199 -8.17 -6.91 -20.13
C GLU A 199 -7.89 -6.67 -18.63
N PRO A 200 -8.54 -5.69 -17.96
CA PRO A 200 -8.26 -5.33 -16.58
C PRO A 200 -8.28 -6.50 -15.59
N LYS A 201 -9.22 -7.44 -15.78
CA LYS A 201 -9.33 -8.64 -14.93
C LYS A 201 -8.08 -9.51 -15.04
N VAL A 202 -7.65 -9.81 -16.25
CA VAL A 202 -6.48 -10.68 -16.51
C VAL A 202 -5.20 -10.00 -16.03
N ALA A 203 -5.05 -8.69 -16.28
CA ALA A 203 -3.90 -7.92 -15.82
C ALA A 203 -3.79 -7.92 -14.28
N ALA A 204 -4.91 -7.69 -13.57
CA ALA A 204 -4.97 -7.74 -12.12
C ALA A 204 -4.62 -9.12 -11.56
N GLN A 205 -5.17 -10.19 -12.15
CA GLN A 205 -4.92 -11.58 -11.74
C GLN A 205 -3.46 -11.97 -11.94
N ASP A 206 -2.84 -11.62 -13.09
CA ASP A 206 -1.43 -11.91 -13.35
C ASP A 206 -0.51 -11.22 -12.34
N ALA A 207 -0.76 -9.94 -12.03
CA ALA A 207 0.04 -9.19 -11.05
C ALA A 207 -0.02 -9.82 -9.65
N ILE A 208 -1.21 -10.18 -9.16
CA ILE A 208 -1.37 -10.84 -7.86
C ILE A 208 -0.75 -12.24 -7.86
N SER A 209 -0.96 -13.02 -8.92
CA SER A 209 -0.43 -14.38 -9.06
C SER A 209 1.11 -14.40 -9.06
N ARG A 210 1.77 -13.41 -9.67
CA ARG A 210 3.24 -13.27 -9.64
C ARG A 210 3.78 -13.16 -8.23
N ILE A 211 3.11 -12.39 -7.38
CA ILE A 211 3.47 -12.22 -5.98
C ILE A 211 3.21 -13.55 -5.23
N ALA A 212 2.03 -14.14 -5.42
CA ALA A 212 1.63 -15.40 -4.78
C ALA A 212 2.62 -16.54 -5.02
N ARG A 213 3.12 -16.68 -6.25
CA ARG A 213 4.12 -17.69 -6.62
C ARG A 213 5.43 -17.57 -5.83
N LYS A 214 5.80 -16.37 -5.39
CA LYS A 214 7.03 -16.11 -4.62
C LYS A 214 6.77 -16.04 -3.12
N PHE A 215 5.59 -15.60 -2.72
CA PHE A 215 5.19 -15.42 -1.32
C PHE A 215 3.81 -16.03 -1.08
N PRO A 216 3.67 -17.38 -0.98
CA PRO A 216 2.36 -18.03 -0.89
C PRO A 216 1.50 -17.68 0.33
N GLY A 217 2.10 -17.03 1.35
CA GLY A 217 1.41 -16.57 2.55
C GLY A 217 1.13 -15.06 2.60
N PHE A 218 1.42 -14.31 1.53
CA PHE A 218 1.12 -12.88 1.50
C PHE A 218 -0.39 -12.63 1.40
N MET A 219 -0.81 -11.42 1.74
CA MET A 219 -2.16 -10.94 1.52
C MET A 219 -2.10 -9.65 0.72
N GLY A 220 -2.90 -9.55 -0.33
CA GLY A 220 -2.89 -8.40 -1.20
C GLY A 220 -4.07 -8.38 -2.15
N ALA A 221 -4.47 -7.19 -2.55
CA ALA A 221 -5.49 -6.98 -3.56
C ALA A 221 -5.19 -5.75 -4.38
N VAL A 222 -5.69 -5.77 -5.61
CA VAL A 222 -5.68 -4.64 -6.53
C VAL A 222 -7.06 -4.48 -7.17
N PHE A 223 -7.40 -3.25 -7.53
CA PHE A 223 -8.39 -2.97 -8.56
C PHE A 223 -7.70 -2.32 -9.76
N ALA A 224 -8.23 -2.59 -10.94
CA ALA A 224 -7.78 -2.03 -12.21
C ALA A 224 -8.98 -1.36 -12.90
N VAL A 225 -8.74 -0.25 -13.59
CA VAL A 225 -9.69 0.39 -14.50
C VAL A 225 -8.95 0.84 -15.74
N ASN A 226 -9.43 0.51 -16.93
CA ASN A 226 -8.86 1.03 -18.18
C ASN A 226 -9.50 2.37 -18.58
N LYS A 227 -8.92 3.05 -19.58
CA LYS A 227 -9.43 4.33 -20.10
C LYS A 227 -10.86 4.29 -20.64
N ASN A 228 -11.38 3.10 -20.95
CA ASN A 228 -12.76 2.90 -21.42
C ASN A 228 -13.73 2.66 -20.24
N GLY A 229 -13.26 2.71 -18.99
CA GLY A 229 -14.08 2.49 -17.80
C GLY A 229 -14.43 1.03 -17.51
N VAL A 230 -13.77 0.08 -18.18
CA VAL A 230 -13.81 -1.35 -17.81
C VAL A 230 -12.95 -1.52 -16.57
N HIS A 231 -13.47 -2.17 -15.55
CA HIS A 231 -12.78 -2.36 -14.28
C HIS A 231 -12.88 -3.80 -13.78
N ALA A 232 -11.93 -4.20 -12.96
CA ALA A 232 -11.92 -5.49 -12.28
C ALA A 232 -11.08 -5.40 -11.01
N GLY A 233 -11.15 -6.43 -10.17
CA GLY A 233 -10.24 -6.59 -9.05
C GLY A 233 -9.71 -8.02 -8.97
N ALA A 234 -8.55 -8.16 -8.33
CA ALA A 234 -7.93 -9.44 -8.01
C ALA A 234 -7.42 -9.39 -6.57
N CYS A 235 -7.43 -10.52 -5.88
CA CYS A 235 -6.94 -10.61 -4.51
C CYS A 235 -6.38 -11.98 -4.18
N TYR A 236 -5.57 -12.04 -3.13
CA TYR A 236 -4.99 -13.26 -2.60
C TYR A 236 -4.95 -13.19 -1.06
N GLY A 237 -5.23 -14.32 -0.42
CA GLY A 237 -5.24 -14.47 1.04
C GLY A 237 -6.46 -13.88 1.78
N TRP A 238 -7.32 -13.12 1.12
CA TRP A 238 -8.60 -12.66 1.68
C TRP A 238 -9.69 -12.44 0.62
N THR A 239 -10.92 -12.20 1.04
CA THR A 239 -11.97 -11.62 0.18
C THR A 239 -11.82 -10.10 0.16
N PHE A 240 -11.70 -9.53 -1.05
CA PHE A 240 -11.57 -8.10 -1.27
C PHE A 240 -12.89 -7.48 -1.76
N GLN A 241 -13.14 -6.24 -1.39
CA GLN A 241 -14.27 -5.47 -1.90
C GLN A 241 -13.80 -4.11 -2.43
N TYR A 242 -14.39 -3.69 -3.53
CA TYR A 242 -14.22 -2.34 -4.06
C TYR A 242 -15.56 -1.80 -4.56
N SER A 243 -15.67 -0.47 -4.59
CA SER A 243 -16.90 0.23 -4.94
C SER A 243 -16.73 0.98 -6.25
N VAL A 244 -17.80 1.05 -7.04
CA VAL A 244 -17.83 1.75 -8.32
C VAL A 244 -19.07 2.62 -8.43
N MET A 245 -18.86 3.83 -8.95
CA MET A 245 -19.90 4.77 -9.32
C MET A 245 -19.62 5.26 -10.74
N LYS A 246 -20.63 5.28 -11.61
CA LYS A 246 -20.55 5.78 -12.99
C LYS A 246 -21.72 6.73 -13.27
N PRO A 247 -21.62 7.61 -14.28
CA PRO A 247 -22.75 8.39 -14.74
C PRO A 247 -23.97 7.50 -15.05
N GLY A 248 -25.15 7.91 -14.60
CA GLY A 248 -26.40 7.17 -14.78
C GLY A 248 -26.66 6.06 -13.75
N MET A 249 -25.79 5.87 -12.76
CA MET A 249 -26.06 4.99 -11.62
C MET A 249 -26.78 5.76 -10.51
N ASP A 250 -27.86 5.20 -9.97
CA ASP A 250 -28.57 5.79 -8.83
C ASP A 250 -27.83 5.59 -7.51
N ASN A 251 -27.07 4.50 -7.39
CA ASN A 251 -26.37 4.10 -6.17
C ASN A 251 -24.99 3.54 -6.49
N VAL A 252 -24.08 3.61 -5.51
CA VAL A 252 -22.76 2.98 -5.55
C VAL A 252 -22.92 1.45 -5.56
N LEU A 253 -22.24 0.78 -6.49
CA LEU A 253 -22.19 -0.68 -6.53
C LEU A 253 -20.93 -1.20 -5.85
N VAL A 254 -21.09 -2.27 -5.06
CA VAL A 254 -19.99 -2.94 -4.37
C VAL A 254 -19.71 -4.27 -5.05
N PHE A 255 -18.47 -4.46 -5.49
CA PHE A 255 -17.99 -5.69 -6.10
C PHE A 255 -17.22 -6.50 -5.07
N THR A 256 -17.56 -7.79 -4.94
CA THR A 256 -16.84 -8.73 -4.08
C THR A 256 -15.93 -9.60 -4.95
N VAL A 257 -14.65 -9.62 -4.62
CA VAL A 257 -13.61 -10.42 -5.28
C VAL A 257 -13.18 -11.50 -4.30
N HIS A 258 -13.31 -12.76 -4.72
CA HIS A 258 -12.85 -13.90 -3.94
C HIS A 258 -11.39 -14.23 -4.31
N PRO A 259 -10.57 -14.69 -3.35
CA PRO A 259 -9.19 -15.03 -3.62
C PRO A 259 -9.13 -16.23 -4.56
N GLU A 260 -8.19 -16.20 -5.50
CA GLU A 260 -8.00 -17.32 -6.42
C GLU A 260 -7.49 -18.54 -5.65
N THR A 261 -8.17 -19.68 -5.84
CA THR A 261 -7.63 -20.98 -5.46
C THR A 261 -6.60 -21.35 -6.53
N MET A 262 -5.34 -20.97 -6.29
CA MET A 262 -4.24 -21.40 -7.15
C MET A 262 -4.17 -22.94 -7.09
N ILE A 263 -4.51 -23.61 -8.19
CA ILE A 263 -4.12 -25.00 -8.41
C ILE A 263 -2.61 -24.93 -8.66
N VAL A 264 -1.85 -25.34 -7.65
CA VAL A 264 -0.38 -25.41 -7.68
C VAL A 264 0.06 -26.50 -8.65
#